data_AF-A0A1J3J6Z7-F1
#
_entry.id   AF-A0A1J3J6Z7-F1
#
_cell.length_a   1.000
_cell.length_b   1.000
_cell.length_c   1.000
_cell.angle_alpha   90.00
_cell.angle_beta   90.00
_cell.angle_gamma   90.00
#
_symmetry.space_group_name_H-M   'P 1'
#
loop_
_entity.id
_entity.type
_entity.pdbx_description
1 polymer ?
#
loop_
_entity_poly.entity_id
_entity_poly.type
_entity_poly.pdbx_seq_one_letter_code
_entity_poly.pdbx_strand_id
1 'polypeptide(L)'
;ERSMCMGVSGFCTDKERHDRAHSLWWRASERGNEHAALLIGDAYYYGRGTERDFARAAEAYMYAKSQSNAQAMFNLGYMHEHGEGLPFDLHLAKRYYDQALQSDAAAKLPVTLALASLWVRRNYAGTAMVRCKYWILYQKCIRKWRNG
;
A
#
# COMPACT_ATOMS: atom_id res chain seq x y z
N GLU A 1 -10.67 11.06 22.53
CA GLU A 1 -10.14 12.37 22.94
C GLU A 1 -10.29 13.36 21.78
N ARG A 2 -11.06 14.44 21.95
CA ARG A 2 -11.21 15.48 20.93
C ARG A 2 -10.10 16.51 21.15
N SER A 3 -9.04 16.45 20.34
CA SER A 3 -7.98 17.47 20.37
C SER A 3 -8.57 18.82 19.99
N MET A 4 -8.50 19.79 20.90
CA MET A 4 -8.96 21.17 20.66
C MET A 4 -7.98 21.89 19.73
N CYS A 5 -8.52 22.61 18.74
CA CYS A 5 -7.78 23.55 17.89
C CYS A 5 -8.42 24.93 18.02
N MET A 6 -7.62 25.99 17.92
CA MET A 6 -8.05 27.40 18.05
C MET A 6 -8.77 27.87 16.77
N GLY A 7 -9.95 27.30 16.48
CA GLY A 7 -10.86 27.75 15.43
C GLY A 7 -12.01 28.56 16.01
N VAL A 8 -12.65 29.38 15.17
CA VAL A 8 -13.76 30.30 15.54
C VAL A 8 -14.98 29.59 16.15
N SER A 9 -15.12 28.28 15.93
CA SER A 9 -16.20 27.43 16.44
C SER A 9 -15.77 26.47 17.56
N GLY A 10 -14.51 26.50 18.02
CA GLY A 10 -13.98 25.57 19.02
C GLY A 10 -13.81 24.12 18.54
N PHE A 11 -14.11 23.82 17.26
CA PHE A 11 -13.92 22.50 16.64
C PHE A 11 -12.96 22.60 15.46
N CYS A 12 -12.02 21.66 15.37
CA CYS A 12 -11.16 21.54 14.18
C CYS A 12 -11.99 21.01 13.01
N THR A 13 -11.79 21.58 11.82
CA THR A 13 -12.23 20.96 10.57
C THR A 13 -11.47 19.65 10.31
N ASP A 14 -11.99 18.78 9.45
CA ASP A 14 -11.27 17.55 9.08
C ASP A 14 -9.90 17.88 8.50
N LYS A 15 -9.79 18.91 7.66
CA LYS A 15 -8.53 19.34 7.05
C LYS A 15 -7.48 19.70 8.10
N GLU A 16 -7.81 20.55 9.05
CA GLU A 16 -6.87 20.97 10.12
C GLU A 16 -6.41 19.80 10.99
N ARG A 17 -7.29 18.81 11.23
CA ARG A 17 -6.90 17.58 11.95
C ARG A 17 -5.85 16.79 11.18
N HIS A 18 -6.06 16.60 9.88
CA HIS A 18 -5.10 15.90 9.04
C HIS A 18 -3.77 16.66 8.99
N ASP A 19 -3.79 17.97 8.73
CA ASP A 19 -2.58 18.79 8.68
C ASP A 19 -1.77 18.71 9.99
N ARG A 20 -2.46 18.78 11.13
CA ARG A 20 -1.82 18.62 12.45
C ARG A 20 -1.27 17.21 12.63
N ALA A 21 -2.02 16.17 12.25
CA ALA A 21 -1.58 14.78 12.34
C ALA A 21 -0.32 14.54 11.49
N HIS A 22 -0.32 14.98 10.24
CA HIS A 22 0.83 14.96 9.34
C HIS A 22 2.05 15.63 9.96
N SER A 23 1.90 16.83 10.54
CA SER A 23 2.99 17.54 11.20
C SER A 23 3.55 16.81 12.44
N LEU A 24 2.73 16.05 13.14
CA LEU A 24 3.13 15.27 14.32
C LEU A 24 3.83 13.98 13.89
N TRP A 25 3.28 13.28 12.90
CA TRP A 25 3.89 12.08 12.35
C TRP A 25 5.25 12.39 11.73
N TRP A 26 5.39 13.49 10.99
CA TRP A 26 6.67 13.87 10.40
C TRP A 26 7.75 14.06 11.47
N ARG A 27 7.45 14.87 12.51
CA ARG A 27 8.37 15.09 13.64
C ARG A 27 8.70 13.81 14.42
N ALA A 28 7.75 12.90 14.55
CA ALA A 28 7.98 11.62 15.20
C ALA A 28 8.83 10.68 14.33
N SER A 29 8.56 10.65 13.01
CA SER A 29 9.33 9.88 12.04
C SER A 29 10.79 10.32 12.00
N GLU A 30 11.06 11.62 12.00
CA GLU A 30 12.43 12.17 12.07
C GLU A 30 13.18 11.77 13.34
N ARG A 31 12.47 11.44 14.42
CA ARG A 31 13.03 10.93 15.67
C ARG A 31 13.18 9.40 15.68
N GLY A 32 12.98 8.74 14.54
CA GLY A 32 13.05 7.29 14.42
C GLY A 32 11.80 6.57 14.92
N ASN A 33 10.61 7.20 14.88
CA ASN A 33 9.37 6.47 15.14
C ASN A 33 8.88 5.82 13.84
N GLU A 34 9.02 4.49 13.75
CA GLU A 34 8.62 3.67 12.63
C GLU A 34 7.10 3.63 12.40
N HIS A 35 6.31 3.71 13.48
CA HIS A 35 4.85 3.78 13.38
C HIS A 35 4.40 5.10 12.76
N ALA A 36 5.07 6.20 13.08
CA ALA A 36 4.79 7.50 12.48
C ALA A 36 5.14 7.50 10.99
N ALA A 37 6.26 6.91 10.60
CA ALA A 37 6.63 6.72 9.20
C ALA A 37 5.60 5.86 8.44
N LEU A 38 5.11 4.79 9.07
CA LEU A 38 4.03 3.97 8.52
C LEU A 38 2.76 4.78 8.26
N LEU A 39 2.36 5.63 9.22
CA LEU A 39 1.17 6.49 9.09
C LEU A 39 1.31 7.54 7.99
N ILE A 40 2.52 8.09 7.80
CA ILE A 40 2.83 8.98 6.67
C ILE A 40 2.66 8.21 5.35
N GLY A 41 3.18 6.98 5.27
CA GLY A 41 3.01 6.11 4.12
C GLY A 41 1.55 5.81 3.81
N ASP A 42 0.76 5.44 4.82
CA ASP A 42 -0.68 5.22 4.70
C ASP A 42 -1.41 6.47 4.21
N ALA A 43 -1.03 7.64 4.72
CA ALA A 43 -1.69 8.88 4.35
C ALA A 43 -1.45 9.23 2.87
N TYR A 44 -0.24 9.03 2.34
CA TYR A 44 0.05 9.18 0.92
C TYR A 44 -0.56 8.07 0.06
N TYR A 45 -0.61 6.83 0.56
CA TYR A 45 -1.16 5.69 -0.18
C TYR A 45 -2.68 5.80 -0.35
N TYR A 46 -3.40 6.17 0.71
CA TYR A 46 -4.86 6.30 0.70
C TYR A 46 -5.35 7.72 0.37
N GLY A 47 -4.47 8.72 0.31
CA GLY A 47 -4.84 10.13 0.13
C GLY A 47 -5.58 10.73 1.34
N ARG A 48 -5.18 10.37 2.57
CA ARG A 48 -5.83 10.84 3.80
C ARG A 48 -5.30 12.22 4.18
N GLY A 49 -6.04 13.26 3.80
CA GLY A 49 -5.66 14.66 4.06
C GLY A 49 -4.43 15.13 3.27
N THR A 50 -4.04 14.36 2.25
CA THR A 50 -3.03 14.71 1.24
C THR A 50 -3.47 14.12 -0.09
N GLU A 51 -2.92 14.62 -1.19
CA GLU A 51 -3.07 13.95 -2.48
C GLU A 51 -2.39 12.58 -2.46
N ARG A 52 -2.96 11.64 -3.21
CA ARG A 52 -2.44 10.27 -3.29
C ARG A 52 -1.13 10.27 -4.08
N ASP A 53 -0.07 9.80 -3.44
CA ASP A 53 1.27 9.72 -4.02
C ASP A 53 1.91 8.39 -3.62
N PHE A 54 1.87 7.42 -4.53
CA PHE A 54 2.42 6.10 -4.26
C PHE A 54 3.95 6.09 -4.17
N ALA A 55 4.65 7.02 -4.81
CA ALA A 55 6.10 7.09 -4.73
C ALA A 55 6.53 7.52 -3.33
N ARG A 56 5.92 8.59 -2.79
CA ARG A 56 6.17 9.02 -1.40
C ARG A 56 5.71 7.99 -0.38
N ALA A 57 4.62 7.28 -0.65
CA ALA A 57 4.19 6.18 0.21
C ALA A 57 5.26 5.08 0.28
N ALA A 58 5.84 4.69 -0.86
CA ALA A 58 6.91 3.69 -0.91
C ALA A 58 8.15 4.15 -0.13
N GLU A 59 8.56 5.41 -0.26
CA GLU A 59 9.68 5.98 0.50
C GLU A 59 9.45 5.90 2.01
N ALA A 60 8.26 6.32 2.47
CA ALA A 60 7.90 6.27 3.89
C ALA A 60 7.86 4.83 4.42
N TYR A 61 7.33 3.87 3.65
CA TYR A 61 7.35 2.46 4.04
C TYR A 61 8.77 1.88 4.02
N MET A 62 9.65 2.29 3.11
CA MET A 62 11.05 1.86 3.13
C MET A 62 11.77 2.34 4.40
N TYR A 63 11.48 3.56 4.85
CA TYR A 63 12.00 4.08 6.10
C TYR A 63 11.45 3.34 7.33
N ALA A 64 10.14 3.03 7.37
CA ALA A 64 9.57 2.20 8.43
C ALA A 64 10.14 0.76 8.42
N LYS A 65 10.36 0.19 7.23
CA LYS A 65 11.00 -1.12 7.06
C LYS A 65 12.42 -1.16 7.62
N SER A 66 13.22 -0.10 7.47
CA SER A 66 14.60 -0.11 8.00
C SER A 66 14.66 -0.25 9.53
N GLN A 67 13.52 -0.06 10.19
CA GLN A 67 13.33 -0.25 11.63
C GLN A 67 12.57 -1.55 11.95
N SER A 68 12.59 -2.52 11.03
CA SER A 68 11.96 -3.84 11.17
C SER A 68 10.44 -3.83 11.34
N ASN A 69 9.76 -2.78 10.86
CA ASN A 69 8.30 -2.73 10.92
C ASN A 69 7.66 -3.73 9.93
N ALA A 70 6.99 -4.76 10.46
CA ALA A 70 6.39 -5.83 9.65
C ALA A 70 5.22 -5.33 8.77
N GLN A 71 4.44 -4.36 9.24
CA GLN A 71 3.33 -3.79 8.47
C GLN A 71 3.85 -3.00 7.26
N ALA A 72 4.96 -2.25 7.42
CA ALA A 72 5.59 -1.55 6.32
C ALA A 72 6.13 -2.52 5.26
N MET A 73 6.76 -3.63 5.69
CA MET A 73 7.18 -4.70 4.78
C MET A 73 6.00 -5.31 4.02
N PHE A 74 4.88 -5.58 4.71
CA PHE A 74 3.66 -6.05 4.07
C PHE A 74 3.14 -5.06 3.02
N ASN A 75 3.07 -3.77 3.35
CA ASN A 75 2.61 -2.74 2.42
C ASN A 75 3.52 -2.62 1.19
N LEU A 76 4.85 -2.71 1.35
CA LEU A 76 5.79 -2.75 0.23
C LEU A 76 5.59 -4.00 -0.66
N GLY A 77 5.33 -5.15 -0.03
CA GLY A 77 5.00 -6.38 -0.75
C GLY A 77 3.73 -6.21 -1.59
N TYR A 78 2.70 -5.60 -1.00
CA TYR A 78 1.44 -5.31 -1.67
C TYR A 78 1.60 -4.35 -2.85
N MET A 79 2.40 -3.31 -2.70
CA MET A 79 2.69 -2.33 -3.76
C MET A 79 3.39 -2.98 -4.95
N HIS A 80 4.37 -3.86 -4.71
CA HIS A 80 4.99 -4.66 -5.77
C HIS A 80 4.04 -5.67 -6.41
N GLU A 81 3.13 -6.25 -5.62
CA GLU A 81 2.12 -7.18 -6.13
C GLU A 81 1.12 -6.50 -7.07
N HIS A 82 0.82 -5.22 -6.87
CA HIS A 82 -0.17 -4.48 -7.66
C HIS A 82 0.44 -3.46 -8.64
N GLY A 83 1.76 -3.24 -8.57
CA GLY A 83 2.45 -2.26 -9.41
C GLY A 83 2.10 -0.81 -9.05
N GLU A 84 1.87 -0.52 -7.77
CA GLU A 84 1.42 0.79 -7.29
C GLU A 84 2.59 1.63 -6.82
N GLY A 85 3.01 2.61 -7.61
CA GLY A 85 4.18 3.47 -7.32
C GLY A 85 5.53 2.74 -7.37
N LEU A 86 5.52 1.42 -7.44
CA LEU A 86 6.68 0.55 -7.60
C LEU A 86 6.47 -0.38 -8.80
N PRO A 87 7.55 -0.85 -9.45
CA PRO A 87 7.43 -1.83 -10.52
C PRO A 87 6.72 -3.10 -10.03
N PHE A 88 5.80 -3.60 -10.87
CA PHE A 88 5.13 -4.87 -10.63
C PHE A 88 6.16 -6.01 -10.61
N ASP A 89 6.29 -6.67 -9.46
CA ASP A 89 7.21 -7.79 -9.27
C ASP A 89 6.70 -8.73 -8.16
N LEU A 90 6.15 -9.88 -8.57
CA LEU A 90 5.65 -10.91 -7.64
C LEU A 90 6.76 -11.61 -6.84
N HIS A 91 7.97 -11.68 -7.38
CA HIS A 91 9.10 -12.27 -6.67
C HIS A 91 9.54 -11.35 -5.52
N LEU A 92 9.64 -10.05 -5.80
CA LEU A 92 9.97 -9.06 -4.79
C LEU A 92 8.85 -8.90 -3.76
N ALA A 93 7.58 -8.92 -4.20
CA ALA A 93 6.42 -8.94 -3.31
C ALA A 93 6.48 -10.10 -2.30
N LYS A 94 6.72 -11.32 -2.80
CA LYS A 94 6.90 -12.51 -1.95
C LYS A 94 8.04 -12.32 -0.94
N ARG A 95 9.19 -11.79 -1.37
CA ARG A 95 10.32 -11.56 -0.46
C ARG A 95 9.96 -10.61 0.68
N TYR A 96 9.21 -9.55 0.40
CA TYR A 96 8.76 -8.62 1.43
C TYR A 96 7.77 -9.27 2.41
N TYR A 97 6.85 -10.08 1.91
CA TYR A 97 5.97 -10.89 2.75
C TYR A 97 6.74 -11.87 3.64
N ASP A 98 7.73 -12.59 3.10
CA ASP A 98 8.57 -13.50 3.85
C ASP A 98 9.41 -12.77 4.93
N GLN A 99 9.81 -11.51 4.68
CA GLN A 99 10.48 -10.66 5.68
C GLN A 99 9.50 -10.21 6.79
N ALA A 100 8.28 -9.81 6.44
CA ALA A 100 7.27 -9.42 7.41
C ALA A 100 6.96 -10.55 8.43
N LEU A 101 6.93 -11.80 7.97
CA LEU A 101 6.77 -12.98 8.84
C LEU A 101 7.92 -13.18 9.83
N GLN A 102 9.13 -12.78 9.46
CA GLN A 102 10.31 -12.91 10.33
C GLN A 102 10.34 -11.80 11.37
N SER A 103 9.81 -10.62 11.06
CA SER A 103 9.81 -9.47 11.97
C SER A 103 8.74 -9.55 13.05
N ASP A 104 7.52 -9.99 12.72
CA ASP A 104 6.42 -10.04 13.68
C ASP A 104 5.51 -11.26 13.47
N ALA A 105 5.23 -11.99 14.55
CA ALA A 105 4.30 -13.11 14.54
C ALA A 105 2.86 -12.67 14.26
N ALA A 106 2.47 -11.43 14.60
CA ALA A 106 1.14 -10.88 14.31
C ALA A 106 0.90 -10.73 12.80
N ALA A 107 1.95 -10.57 12.00
CA ALA A 107 1.85 -10.50 10.54
C ALA A 107 1.51 -11.86 9.89
N LYS A 108 1.52 -12.97 10.64
CA LYS A 108 1.31 -14.33 10.11
C LYS A 108 0.01 -14.49 9.35
N LEU A 109 -1.10 -14.01 9.90
CA LEU A 109 -2.41 -14.19 9.27
C LEU A 109 -2.53 -13.40 7.94
N PRO A 110 -2.32 -12.07 7.91
CA PRO A 110 -2.44 -11.32 6.66
C PRO A 110 -1.42 -11.77 5.61
N VAL A 111 -0.19 -12.07 6.01
CA VAL A 111 0.86 -12.50 5.08
C VAL A 111 0.55 -13.88 4.48
N THR A 112 0.10 -14.86 5.28
CA THR A 112 -0.22 -16.20 4.74
C THR A 112 -1.36 -16.14 3.73
N LEU A 113 -2.37 -15.29 3.96
CA LEU A 113 -3.44 -15.04 2.98
C LEU A 113 -2.89 -14.39 1.70
N ALA A 114 -2.03 -13.39 1.81
CA ALA A 114 -1.40 -12.74 0.66
C ALA A 114 -0.55 -13.73 -0.15
N LEU A 115 0.29 -14.53 0.52
CA LEU A 115 1.11 -15.57 -0.12
C LEU A 115 0.26 -16.66 -0.79
N ALA A 116 -0.82 -17.10 -0.15
CA ALA A 116 -1.76 -18.04 -0.76
C ALA A 116 -2.41 -17.44 -2.00
N SER A 117 -2.82 -16.17 -1.95
CA SER A 117 -3.38 -15.47 -3.09
C SER A 117 -2.39 -15.35 -4.25
N LEU A 118 -1.11 -15.08 -3.94
CA LEU A 118 -0.02 -14.99 -4.92
C LEU A 118 0.27 -16.36 -5.54
N TRP A 119 0.25 -17.43 -4.74
CA TRP A 119 0.38 -18.80 -5.23
C TRP A 119 -0.76 -19.16 -6.19
N VAL A 120 -2.01 -18.83 -5.86
CA VAL A 120 -3.15 -19.05 -6.75
C VAL A 120 -2.98 -18.26 -8.05
N ARG A 121 -2.64 -16.97 -7.97
CA ARG A 121 -2.41 -16.14 -9.17
C ARG A 121 -1.33 -16.75 -10.07
N ARG A 122 -0.21 -17.21 -9.50
CA ARG A 122 0.91 -17.81 -10.26
C ARG A 122 0.54 -19.14 -10.92
N ASN A 123 -0.16 -20.03 -10.22
CA ASN A 123 -0.50 -21.37 -10.73
C ASN A 123 -1.72 -21.37 -11.66
N TYR A 124 -2.66 -20.44 -11.46
CA TYR A 124 -3.90 -20.38 -12.23
C TYR A 124 -3.92 -19.29 -13.31
N ALA A 125 -2.85 -18.50 -13.47
CA ALA A 125 -2.71 -17.46 -14.51
C ALA A 125 -3.05 -17.95 -15.93
N GLY A 126 -2.74 -19.22 -16.24
CA GLY A 126 -2.98 -19.83 -17.56
C GLY A 126 -4.31 -20.60 -17.69
N THR A 127 -5.10 -20.72 -16.63
CA THR A 127 -6.34 -21.51 -16.64
C THR A 127 -7.50 -20.75 -17.28
N ALA A 128 -8.49 -21.49 -17.81
CA ALA A 128 -9.60 -20.97 -18.59
C ALA A 128 -10.36 -19.79 -17.92
N MET A 129 -10.41 -19.77 -16.58
CA MET A 129 -11.07 -18.73 -15.79
C MET A 129 -10.45 -17.34 -15.96
N VAL A 130 -9.12 -17.25 -16.12
CA VAL A 130 -8.41 -15.98 -16.37
C VAL A 130 -8.39 -15.65 -17.87
N ARG A 131 -8.28 -16.69 -18.72
CA ARG A 131 -8.37 -16.54 -20.19
C ARG A 131 -9.68 -15.90 -20.63
N CYS A 132 -10.82 -16.16 -19.99
CA CYS A 132 -12.10 -15.54 -20.37
C CYS A 132 -12.09 -14.01 -20.25
N LYS A 133 -11.43 -13.42 -19.24
CA LYS A 133 -11.30 -11.95 -19.12
C LYS A 133 -10.46 -11.37 -20.26
N TYR A 134 -9.34 -12.01 -20.58
CA TYR A 134 -8.47 -11.56 -21.67
C TYR A 134 -9.07 -11.83 -23.06
N TRP A 135 -9.82 -12.92 -23.25
CA TRP A 135 -10.42 -13.28 -24.54
C TRP A 135 -11.55 -12.34 -24.96
N ILE A 136 -12.37 -11.86 -24.01
CA ILE A 136 -13.40 -10.85 -24.27
C ILE A 136 -12.77 -9.50 -24.66
N LEU A 137 -11.69 -9.10 -23.98
CA LEU A 137 -10.94 -7.87 -24.32
C LEU A 137 -10.23 -8.00 -25.67
N TYR A 138 -9.64 -9.16 -25.95
CA TYR A 138 -8.95 -9.45 -27.20
C TYR A 138 -9.93 -9.47 -28.40
N GLN A 139 -11.11 -10.06 -28.25
CA GLN A 139 -12.18 -9.98 -29.26
C GLN A 139 -12.68 -8.55 -29.48
N LYS A 140 -12.86 -7.75 -28.41
CA LYS A 140 -13.21 -6.33 -28.54
C LYS A 140 -12.13 -5.52 -29.27
N CYS A 141 -10.86 -5.82 -29.02
CA CYS A 141 -9.72 -5.15 -29.67
C CYS A 141 -9.64 -5.48 -31.18
N ILE A 142 -9.77 -6.77 -31.55
CA ILE A 142 -9.80 -7.21 -32.96
C ILE A 142 -11.00 -6.58 -33.72
N ARG A 143 -12.16 -6.50 -33.08
CA ARG A 143 -13.37 -5.93 -33.70
C ARG A 143 -13.24 -4.41 -33.93
N LYS A 144 -12.46 -3.71 -33.09
CA LYS A 144 -12.12 -2.29 -33.27
C LYS A 144 -11.11 -2.07 -34.40
N TRP A 145 -10.14 -2.97 -34.55
CA TRP A 145 -9.12 -2.91 -35.61
C TRP A 145 -9.64 -3.28 -37.01
N ARG A 146 -10.74 -4.04 -37.09
CA ARG A 146 -11.33 -4.49 -38.36
C ARG A 146 -12.40 -3.54 -38.93
N ASN A 147 -12.83 -2.55 -38.14
CA ASN A 147 -13.91 -1.61 -38.47
C ASN A 147 -13.44 -0.14 -38.53
N GLY A 148 -12.13 0.11 -38.60
CA GLY A 148 -11.52 1.41 -38.86
C GLY A 148 -10.51 1.27 -39.98
#